data_AF-A0A0F2JKL0-F1
#
_entry.id   AF-A0A0F2JKL0-F1
#
_cell.length_a   1.000
_cell.length_b   1.000
_cell.length_c   1.000
_cell.angle_alpha   90.00
_cell.angle_beta   90.00
_cell.angle_gamma   90.00
#
_symmetry.space_group_name_H-M   'P 1'
#
loop_
_entity.id
_entity.type
_entity.pdbx_description
1 polymer ?
#
loop_
_entity_poly.entity_id
_entity_poly.type
_entity_poly.pdbx_seq_one_letter_code
_entity_poly.pdbx_strand_id
1 'polypeptide(L)'
;MDNPCGMTKANIFESTEINGTPIYFGSGVNPVNSPAQYFVAWGKGVLAGGLIHTYNSKSLEQGTEWFTDEDEAETNYTTMQSYILSCSSSNPK
;
A
#
# COMPACT_ATOMS: atom_id res chain seq x y z
N MET A 1 -12.54 16.72 16.61
CA MET A 1 -11.20 16.51 16.02
C MET A 1 -11.02 15.01 15.98
N ASP A 2 -11.67 14.37 15.03
CA ASP A 2 -11.60 12.92 14.84
C ASP A 2 -10.27 12.63 14.17
N ASN A 3 -9.28 12.22 14.96
CA ASN A 3 -8.21 11.41 14.41
C ASN A 3 -8.87 10.06 14.12
N PRO A 4 -9.11 9.67 12.85
CA PRO A 4 -9.70 8.37 12.57
C PRO A 4 -8.74 7.33 13.14
N CYS A 5 -9.16 6.67 14.23
CA CYS A 5 -8.39 5.59 14.82
C CYS A 5 -7.94 4.65 13.69
N GLY A 6 -6.63 4.49 13.54
CA GLY A 6 -6.07 3.58 12.55
C GLY A 6 -5.61 4.20 11.23
N MET A 7 -5.31 5.51 11.19
CA MET A 7 -4.54 6.12 10.08
C MET A 7 -3.26 6.79 10.58
N THR A 8 -2.23 6.82 9.74
CA THR A 8 -0.95 7.49 10.02
C THR A 8 -0.44 8.22 8.78
N LYS A 9 0.53 9.11 8.95
CA LYS A 9 1.16 9.82 7.83
C LYS A 9 2.01 8.83 7.03
N ALA A 10 1.76 8.77 5.72
CA ALA A 10 2.54 7.99 4.78
C ALA A 10 3.77 8.78 4.30
N ASN A 11 4.94 8.16 4.34
CA ASN A 11 6.15 8.65 3.71
C ASN A 11 6.45 7.78 2.49
N ILE A 12 6.12 8.28 1.29
CA ILE A 12 6.23 7.53 0.04
C ILE A 12 7.67 7.58 -0.45
N PHE A 13 8.26 6.41 -0.67
CA PHE A 13 9.57 6.25 -1.31
C PHE A 13 9.42 6.10 -2.81
N GLU A 14 8.52 5.22 -3.23
CA GLU A 14 8.22 4.97 -4.63
C GLU A 14 6.72 4.85 -4.87
N SER A 15 6.29 5.22 -6.07
CA SER A 15 4.92 5.02 -6.51
C SER A 15 4.88 4.74 -8.00
N THR A 16 3.98 3.87 -8.41
CA THR A 16 3.68 3.60 -9.81
C THR A 16 2.17 3.50 -10.02
N GLU A 17 1.72 3.64 -11.26
CA GLU A 17 0.33 3.42 -11.63
C GLU A 17 0.28 2.39 -12.76
N ILE A 18 -0.45 1.30 -12.52
CA ILE A 18 -0.62 0.22 -13.49
C ILE A 18 -2.10 0.09 -13.79
N ASN A 19 -2.50 0.31 -15.05
CA ASN A 19 -3.90 0.27 -15.50
C ASN A 19 -4.86 1.15 -14.68
N GLY A 20 -4.39 2.31 -14.22
CA GLY A 20 -5.18 3.22 -13.38
C GLY A 20 -5.31 2.78 -11.91
N THR A 21 -4.59 1.74 -11.49
CA THR A 21 -4.44 1.34 -10.10
C THR A 21 -3.10 1.86 -9.58
N PRO A 22 -3.09 2.84 -8.67
CA PRO A 22 -1.86 3.30 -8.06
C PRO A 22 -1.35 2.26 -7.07
N ILE A 23 -0.02 2.14 -7.00
CA ILE A 23 0.72 1.29 -6.06
C ILE A 23 1.79 2.16 -5.43
N TYR A 24 1.92 2.08 -4.12
CA TYR A 24 2.79 2.90 -3.30
C TYR A 24 3.66 2.00 -2.44
N PHE A 25 4.95 2.34 -2.37
CA PHE A 25 5.90 1.81 -1.42
C PHE A 25 6.40 2.96 -0.54
N GLY A 26 6.40 2.74 0.76
CA GLY A 26 6.78 3.77 1.70
C GLY A 26 6.95 3.27 3.13
N SER A 27 7.08 4.22 4.04
CA SER A 27 7.13 3.96 5.48
C SER A 27 6.14 4.82 6.25
N GLY A 28 5.75 4.34 7.43
CA GLY A 28 4.87 5.08 8.31
C GLY A 28 5.03 4.64 9.75
N VAL A 29 4.50 5.46 10.67
CA VAL A 29 4.49 5.14 12.09
C VAL A 29 3.18 4.43 12.39
N ASN A 30 3.22 3.10 12.54
CA ASN A 30 2.07 2.34 13.00
C ASN A 30 2.01 2.40 14.55
N PRO A 31 1.02 3.11 15.15
CA PRO A 31 0.95 3.29 16.59
C PRO A 31 0.63 1.99 17.35
N VAL A 32 0.10 0.97 16.66
CA VAL A 32 -0.26 -0.32 17.27
C VAL A 32 0.94 -1.25 17.36
N ASN A 33 1.87 -1.17 16.41
CA ASN A 33 2.93 -2.17 16.19
C ASN A 33 4.34 -1.55 16.15
N SER A 34 4.57 -0.41 16.82
CA SER A 34 5.88 0.27 16.88
C SER A 34 7.05 -0.73 16.99
N PRO A 35 8.08 -0.67 16.12
CA PRO A 35 8.62 0.53 15.45
C PRO A 35 8.02 0.86 14.08
N ALA A 36 8.56 1.91 13.45
CA ALA A 36 8.22 2.34 12.09
C ALA A 36 8.26 1.15 11.13
N GLN A 37 7.19 1.00 10.36
CA GLN A 37 7.01 -0.12 9.45
C GLN A 37 6.96 0.40 8.03
N TYR A 38 7.55 -0.39 7.14
CA TYR A 38 7.41 -0.24 5.70
C TYR A 38 6.02 -0.69 5.30
N PHE A 39 5.51 -0.19 4.19
CA PHE A 39 4.23 -0.63 3.67
C PHE A 39 4.23 -0.70 2.15
N VAL A 40 3.36 -1.56 1.65
CA VAL A 40 2.91 -1.57 0.26
C VAL A 40 1.42 -1.32 0.26
N ALA A 41 0.98 -0.33 -0.51
CA ALA A 41 -0.41 0.06 -0.60
C ALA A 41 -0.84 0.18 -2.06
N TRP A 42 -2.03 -0.30 -2.41
CA TRP A 42 -2.56 -0.20 -3.76
C TRP A 42 -4.03 0.19 -3.77
N GLY A 43 -4.49 0.73 -4.88
CA GLY A 43 -5.89 1.07 -5.11
C GLY A 43 -6.24 2.54 -4.92
N LYS A 44 -7.36 2.94 -5.54
CA LYS A 44 -7.82 4.34 -5.52
C LYS A 44 -8.34 4.71 -4.14
N GLY A 45 -7.68 5.67 -3.49
CA GLY A 45 -8.08 6.15 -2.17
C GLY A 45 -7.37 5.48 -0.98
N VAL A 46 -6.42 4.58 -1.25
CA VAL A 46 -5.61 3.96 -0.19
C VAL A 46 -4.76 4.97 0.58
N LEU A 47 -4.44 6.11 -0.06
CA LEU A 47 -3.84 7.29 0.55
C LEU A 47 -4.86 8.44 0.58
N ALA A 48 -5.58 8.58 1.68
CA ALA A 48 -6.53 9.67 1.87
C ALA A 48 -5.80 10.92 2.37
N GLY A 49 -5.45 11.83 1.46
CA GLY A 49 -4.75 13.08 1.82
C GLY A 49 -3.34 12.86 2.40
N GLY A 50 -2.65 11.81 1.94
CA GLY A 50 -1.33 11.43 2.47
C GLY A 50 -1.38 10.63 3.78
N LEU A 51 -2.56 10.23 4.22
CA LEU A 51 -2.76 9.31 5.34
C LEU A 51 -3.01 7.89 4.83
N ILE A 52 -2.43 6.91 5.52
CA ILE A 52 -2.56 5.49 5.23
C ILE A 52 -3.14 4.75 6.44
N HIS A 53 -3.93 3.71 6.18
CA HIS A 53 -4.44 2.84 7.23
C HIS A 53 -3.32 2.05 7.91
N THR A 54 -3.34 1.98 9.24
CA THR A 54 -2.32 1.30 10.06
C THR A 54 -2.61 -0.19 10.28
N TYR A 55 -3.52 -0.77 9.51
CA TYR A 55 -3.89 -2.18 9.56
C TYR A 55 -3.77 -2.80 8.18
N ASN A 56 -3.52 -4.11 8.15
CA ASN A 56 -3.44 -4.85 6.90
C ASN A 56 -4.84 -5.00 6.30
N SER A 57 -4.98 -4.67 5.02
CA SER A 57 -6.17 -4.91 4.23
C SER A 57 -5.75 -5.46 2.87
N LYS A 58 -6.41 -6.52 2.40
CA LYS A 58 -6.05 -7.15 1.12
C LYS A 58 -7.32 -7.40 0.34
N SER A 59 -7.46 -6.71 -0.79
CA SER A 59 -8.52 -6.94 -1.77
C SER A 59 -7.96 -6.73 -3.17
N LEU A 60 -8.68 -7.23 -4.18
CA LEU A 60 -8.28 -7.12 -5.58
C LEU A 60 -8.17 -5.66 -6.04
N GLU A 61 -9.04 -4.79 -5.53
CA GLU A 61 -9.14 -3.39 -5.97
C GLU A 61 -8.31 -2.42 -5.12
N GLN A 62 -8.10 -2.74 -3.85
CA GLN A 62 -7.30 -1.92 -2.93
C GLN A 62 -6.76 -2.75 -1.76
N GLY A 63 -5.67 -2.30 -1.15
CA GLY A 63 -5.13 -2.93 0.04
C GLY A 63 -3.92 -2.20 0.59
N THR A 64 -3.54 -2.56 1.80
CA THR A 64 -2.36 -2.08 2.51
C THR A 64 -1.77 -3.27 3.25
N GLU A 65 -0.49 -3.52 3.06
CA GLU A 65 0.28 -4.51 3.81
C GLU A 65 1.46 -3.81 4.46
N TRP A 66 1.61 -4.02 5.78
CA TRP A 66 2.70 -3.48 6.58
C TRP A 66 3.76 -4.55 6.84
N PHE A 67 5.02 -4.11 6.84
CA PHE A 67 6.21 -4.95 6.97
C PHE A 67 7.19 -4.30 7.95
N THR A 68 7.90 -5.13 8.71
CA THR A 68 8.97 -4.66 9.61
C THR A 68 10.31 -4.54 8.90
N ASP A 69 10.45 -5.17 7.73
CA ASP A 69 11.67 -5.25 6.93
C ASP A 69 11.48 -4.51 5.60
N GLU A 70 12.51 -3.77 5.17
CA GLU A 70 12.47 -2.97 3.96
C GLU A 70 12.52 -3.83 2.70
N ASP A 71 13.42 -4.81 2.67
CA ASP A 71 13.62 -5.71 1.55
C ASP A 71 12.38 -6.58 1.30
N GLU A 72 11.71 -7.02 2.37
CA GLU A 72 10.43 -7.73 2.28
C GLU A 72 9.35 -6.85 1.64
N ALA A 73 9.26 -5.58 2.06
CA ALA A 73 8.30 -4.64 1.51
C ALA A 73 8.58 -4.30 0.05
N GLU A 74 9.85 -4.09 -0.33
CA GLU A 74 10.25 -3.82 -1.72
C GLU A 74 9.97 -5.02 -2.64
N THR A 75 10.27 -6.23 -2.16
CA THR A 75 9.94 -7.47 -2.87
C THR A 75 8.44 -7.59 -3.08
N ASN A 76 7.64 -7.26 -2.06
CA ASN A 76 6.19 -7.28 -2.15
C ASN A 76 5.66 -6.22 -3.13
N TYR A 77 6.23 -5.02 -3.13
CA TYR A 77 5.88 -3.96 -4.08
C TYR A 77 6.10 -4.41 -5.52
N THR A 78 7.26 -5.03 -5.83
CA THR A 78 7.54 -5.59 -7.16
C THR A 78 6.58 -6.74 -7.53
N THR A 79 6.24 -7.56 -6.54
CA THR A 79 5.26 -8.65 -6.71
C THR A 79 3.88 -8.09 -7.02
N MET A 80 3.43 -7.06 -6.32
CA MET A 80 2.14 -6.39 -6.53
C MET A 80 2.07 -5.69 -7.88
N GLN A 81 3.16 -5.07 -8.33
CA GLN A 81 3.25 -4.53 -9.69
C GLN A 81 3.00 -5.63 -10.73
N SER A 82 3.69 -6.76 -10.60
CA SER A 82 3.55 -7.90 -11.52
C SER A 82 2.15 -8.53 -11.44
N TYR A 83 1.56 -8.61 -10.24
CA TYR A 83 0.22 -9.15 -10.03
C TYR A 83 -0.85 -8.28 -10.70
N ILE A 84 -0.80 -6.97 -10.51
CA ILE A 84 -1.76 -6.02 -11.12
C ILE A 84 -1.58 -5.98 -12.64
N LEU A 85 -0.33 -6.05 -13.12
CA LEU A 85 -0.03 -6.19 -14.55
C LEU A 85 -0.62 -7.50 -15.12
N SER A 86 -0.45 -8.62 -14.41
CA SER A 86 -0.95 -9.94 -14.81
C SER A 86 -2.48 -10.03 -14.82
N CYS A 87 -3.16 -9.49 -13.81
CA CYS A 87 -4.62 -9.48 -13.75
C CYS A 87 -5.25 -8.68 -14.90
N SER A 88 -4.56 -7.67 -15.43
CA SER A 88 -5.05 -6.88 -16.57
C SER A 88 -5.06 -7.62 -17.91
N SER A 89 -4.25 -8.68 -18.06
CA SER A 89 -4.26 -9.57 -19.24
C SER A 89 -5.43 -10.57 -19.25
N SER A 90 -6.32 -10.52 -18.25
CA SER A 90 -7.47 -11.42 -18.12
C SER A 90 -8.80 -10.86 -18.63
N ASN A 91 -8.80 -9.76 -19.40
CA ASN A 91 -10.00 -9.28 -20.09
C ASN A 91 -9.99 -9.72 -21.56
N PRO A 92 -10.54 -10.90 -21.90
CA PRO A 92 -10.99 -11.15 -23.26
C PRO A 92 -12.27 -10.36 -23.49
N LYS A 93 -12.21 -9.30 -24.31
CA LYS A 93 -13.33 -8.97 -25.18
C LYS A 93 -12.89 -8.28 -26.46
#